data_AF-A0A0M3IEK6-F1
#
_entry.id   AF-A0A0M3IEK6-F1
#
_cell.length_a   1.000
_cell.length_b   1.000
_cell.length_c   1.000
_cell.angle_alpha   90.00
_cell.angle_beta   90.00
_cell.angle_gamma   90.00
#
_symmetry.space_group_name_H-M   'P 1'
#
loop_
_entity.id
_entity.type
_entity.pdbx_description
1 polymer ?
#
loop_
_entity_poly.entity_id
_entity_poly.type
_entity_poly.pdbx_seq_one_letter_code
_entity_poly.pdbx_strand_id
1 'polypeptide(L)'
;MRLKQLEPSLAKKKKELKGMAGQSLNDEREKGKLEEQLRNVDVELKRLHFDEESEAQVSEELQKLHVEKQKLTDGVDSFEARYPRLKFLFKDPHPNFDRRRVKGIVAKLVRVKDMKFATALEVTAGASVSSFVILVK
;
A
#
# COMPACT_ATOMS: atom_id res chain seq x y z
N MET A 1 24.72 68.84 41.16
CA MET A 1 25.37 67.92 40.19
C MET A 1 24.53 66.69 39.80
N ARG A 2 23.36 66.39 40.38
CA ARG A 2 22.58 65.18 40.02
C ARG A 2 21.73 65.28 38.74
N LEU A 3 21.33 66.50 38.33
CA LEU A 3 20.50 66.71 37.14
C LEU A 3 21.20 66.31 35.83
N LYS A 4 22.50 66.61 35.69
CA LYS A 4 23.29 66.24 34.49
C LYS A 4 23.48 64.72 34.31
N GLN A 5 23.36 63.92 35.36
CA GLN A 5 23.44 62.45 35.29
C GLN A 5 22.07 61.79 35.02
N LEU A 6 20.97 62.49 35.31
CA LEU A 6 19.61 61.99 35.08
C LEU A 6 19.18 62.08 33.62
N GLU A 7 19.61 63.10 32.89
CA GLU A 7 19.34 63.27 31.44
C GLU A 7 19.84 62.09 30.58
N PRO A 8 21.12 61.64 30.68
CA PRO A 8 21.58 60.49 29.91
C PRO A 8 20.92 59.18 30.35
N SER A 9 20.52 59.06 31.62
CA SER A 9 19.80 57.89 32.13
C SER A 9 18.36 57.82 31.59
N LEU A 10 17.66 58.96 31.51
CA LEU A 10 16.36 59.09 30.84
C LEU A 10 16.44 58.81 29.34
N ALA A 11 17.49 59.31 28.67
CA ALA A 11 17.71 59.03 27.25
C ALA A 11 17.96 57.54 26.97
N LYS A 12 18.74 56.85 27.83
CA LYS A 12 18.94 55.40 27.77
C LYS A 12 17.63 54.63 27.98
N LYS A 13 16.88 54.94 29.05
CA LYS A 13 15.56 54.33 29.33
C LYS A 13 14.55 54.54 28.20
N LYS A 14 14.51 55.73 27.57
CA LYS A 14 13.66 55.97 26.38
C LYS A 14 14.08 55.16 25.16
N LYS A 15 15.39 54.97 24.95
CA LYS A 15 15.92 54.15 23.86
C LYS A 15 15.62 52.66 24.07
N GLU A 16 15.76 52.18 25.30
CA GLU A 16 15.36 50.81 25.71
C GLU A 16 13.86 50.58 25.50
N LEU A 17 13.00 51.51 25.95
CA LEU A 17 11.55 51.42 25.73
C LEU A 17 11.17 51.39 24.24
N LYS A 18 11.83 52.19 23.39
CA LYS A 18 11.61 52.13 21.93
C LYS A 18 12.09 50.82 21.33
N GLY A 19 13.21 50.27 21.83
CA GLY A 19 13.72 48.96 21.40
C GLY A 19 12.78 47.82 21.78
N MET A 20 12.27 47.82 23.01
CA MET A 20 11.30 46.84 23.51
C MET A 20 9.96 46.93 22.78
N ALA A 21 9.47 48.14 22.47
CA ALA A 21 8.26 48.31 21.66
C ALA A 21 8.44 47.78 20.24
N GLY A 22 9.62 47.99 19.62
CA GLY A 22 9.93 47.43 18.31
C GLY A 22 10.05 45.90 18.31
N GLN A 23 10.62 45.32 19.37
CA GLN A 23 10.68 43.86 19.57
C GLN A 23 9.29 43.28 19.75
N SER A 24 8.45 43.87 20.61
CA SER A 24 7.07 43.42 20.82
C SER A 24 6.24 43.42 19.54
N LEU A 25 6.44 44.40 18.65
CA LEU A 25 5.75 44.46 17.35
C LEU A 25 6.25 43.38 16.37
N ASN A 26 7.54 43.04 16.43
CA ASN A 26 8.08 41.92 15.64
C ASN A 26 7.59 40.58 16.17
N ASP A 27 7.56 40.40 17.49
CA ASP A 27 7.08 39.18 18.13
C ASP A 27 5.59 38.95 17.83
N GLU A 28 4.75 39.99 17.83
CA GLU A 28 3.35 39.89 17.40
C GLU A 28 3.20 39.49 15.93
N ARG A 29 4.05 40.04 15.04
CA ARG A 29 4.06 39.67 13.63
C ARG A 29 4.51 38.22 13.41
N GLU A 30 5.52 37.77 14.14
CA GLU A 30 5.99 36.38 14.08
C GLU A 30 4.94 35.42 14.62
N LYS A 31 4.28 35.77 15.73
CA LYS A 31 3.16 35.01 16.28
C LYS A 31 2.01 34.89 15.28
N GLY A 32 1.63 35.97 14.60
CA GLY A 32 0.60 35.94 13.57
C GLY A 32 0.95 35.02 12.39
N LYS A 33 2.20 35.04 11.93
CA LYS A 33 2.69 34.14 10.88
C LYS A 33 2.68 32.67 11.33
N LEU A 34 3.13 32.40 12.56
CA LEU A 34 3.12 31.07 13.14
C LEU A 34 1.68 30.53 13.28
N GLU A 35 0.74 31.35 13.72
CA GLU A 35 -0.67 30.97 13.82
C GLU A 35 -1.29 30.68 12.43
N GLU A 36 -0.91 31.44 11.40
CA GLU A 36 -1.35 31.20 10.03
C GLU A 36 -0.75 29.90 9.45
N GLN A 37 0.53 29.64 9.71
CA GLN A 37 1.16 28.36 9.36
C GLN A 37 0.50 27.18 10.09
N LEU A 38 0.17 27.34 11.37
CA LEU A 38 -0.47 26.30 12.17
C LEU A 38 -1.90 26.01 11.65
N ARG A 39 -2.64 27.06 11.26
CA ARG A 39 -3.94 26.90 10.57
C ARG A 39 -3.80 26.18 9.23
N ASN A 40 -2.81 26.52 8.42
CA ASN A 40 -2.60 25.85 7.13
C ASN A 40 -2.25 24.36 7.32
N VAL A 41 -1.38 24.04 8.28
CA VAL A 41 -1.03 22.66 8.62
C VAL A 41 -2.22 21.89 9.17
N ASP A 42 -3.06 22.51 10.01
CA ASP A 42 -4.29 21.88 10.53
C ASP A 42 -5.31 21.60 9.42
N VAL A 43 -5.43 22.49 8.43
CA VAL A 43 -6.26 22.27 7.24
C VAL A 43 -5.71 21.15 6.36
N GLU A 44 -4.39 21.09 6.15
CA GLU A 44 -3.73 20.01 5.41
C GLU A 44 -3.87 18.66 6.13
N LEU A 45 -3.74 18.63 7.45
CA LEU A 45 -3.98 17.46 8.29
C LEU A 45 -5.43 16.99 8.24
N LYS A 46 -6.41 17.90 8.28
CA LYS A 46 -7.83 17.54 8.11
C LYS A 46 -8.16 17.04 6.72
N ARG A 47 -7.43 17.50 5.70
CA ARG A 47 -7.58 17.07 4.30
C ARG A 47 -6.95 15.70 4.06
N LEU A 48 -5.88 15.38 4.79
CA LEU A 48 -5.39 14.03 4.95
C LEU A 48 -6.37 13.30 5.87
N HIS A 49 -7.45 12.75 5.30
CA HIS A 49 -8.38 11.85 5.99
C HIS A 49 -7.68 10.55 6.41
N PHE A 50 -6.63 10.66 7.22
CA PHE A 50 -5.88 9.58 7.79
C PHE A 50 -6.70 9.06 8.96
N ASP A 51 -7.40 7.97 8.68
CA ASP A 51 -8.14 7.22 9.68
C ASP A 51 -7.25 6.05 10.11
N GLU A 52 -6.62 6.21 11.27
CA GLU A 52 -5.73 5.22 11.88
C GLU A 52 -6.45 3.88 12.10
N GLU A 53 -7.76 3.90 12.38
CA GLU A 53 -8.56 2.68 12.50
C GLU A 53 -8.70 1.97 11.15
N SER A 54 -8.90 2.72 10.06
CA SER A 54 -8.98 2.15 8.71
C SER A 54 -7.64 1.55 8.25
N GLU A 55 -6.51 2.21 8.57
CA GLU A 55 -5.19 1.69 8.23
C GLU A 55 -4.89 0.40 9.00
N ALA A 56 -5.20 0.38 10.29
CA ALA A 56 -5.05 -0.81 11.13
C ALA A 56 -5.90 -1.98 10.61
N GLN A 57 -7.16 -1.71 10.23
CA GLN A 57 -8.06 -2.73 9.66
C GLN A 57 -7.54 -3.28 8.33
N VAL A 58 -7.13 -2.41 7.40
CA VAL A 58 -6.59 -2.82 6.10
C VAL A 58 -5.27 -3.60 6.29
N SER A 59 -4.41 -3.18 7.22
CA SER A 59 -3.16 -3.89 7.53
C SER A 59 -3.42 -5.30 8.08
N GLU A 60 -4.36 -5.45 9.02
CA GLU A 60 -4.77 -6.76 9.52
C GLU A 60 -5.38 -7.64 8.43
N GLU A 61 -6.25 -7.08 7.59
CA GLU A 61 -6.88 -7.81 6.48
C GLU A 61 -5.83 -8.27 5.47
N LEU A 62 -4.87 -7.41 5.11
CA LEU A 62 -3.74 -7.77 4.25
C LEU A 62 -2.93 -8.92 4.83
N GLN A 63 -2.62 -8.90 6.13
CA GLN A 63 -1.92 -10.00 6.79
C GLN A 63 -2.72 -11.30 6.74
N LYS A 64 -4.03 -11.24 7.02
CA LYS A 64 -4.93 -12.40 6.95
C LYS A 64 -4.97 -12.99 5.54
N LEU A 65 -5.18 -12.16 4.51
CA LEU A 65 -5.18 -12.58 3.11
C LEU A 65 -3.82 -13.13 2.68
N HIS A 66 -2.71 -12.57 3.17
CA HIS A 66 -1.38 -13.06 2.85
C HIS A 66 -1.17 -14.49 3.39
N VAL A 67 -1.53 -14.73 4.65
CA VAL A 67 -1.47 -16.06 5.26
C VAL A 67 -2.37 -17.05 4.54
N GLU A 68 -3.59 -16.64 4.18
CA GLU A 68 -4.51 -17.50 3.43
C GLU A 68 -3.97 -17.85 2.04
N LYS A 69 -3.46 -16.86 1.31
CA LYS A 69 -2.79 -17.05 0.02
C LYS A 69 -1.64 -18.03 0.15
N GLN A 70 -0.81 -17.90 1.18
CA GLN A 70 0.34 -18.79 1.38
C GLN A 70 -0.13 -20.21 1.66
N LYS A 71 -1.11 -20.42 2.55
CA LYS A 71 -1.71 -21.73 2.81
C LYS A 71 -2.30 -22.38 1.55
N LEU A 72 -3.01 -21.61 0.74
CA LEU A 72 -3.56 -22.09 -0.53
C LEU A 72 -2.44 -22.46 -1.52
N THR A 73 -1.38 -21.65 -1.58
CA THR A 73 -0.22 -21.90 -2.44
C THR A 73 0.50 -23.19 -2.03
N ASP A 74 0.77 -23.36 -0.73
CA ASP A 74 1.37 -24.59 -0.18
C ASP A 74 0.50 -25.82 -0.46
N GLY A 75 -0.82 -25.66 -0.35
CA GLY A 75 -1.80 -26.68 -0.71
C GLY A 75 -1.72 -27.09 -2.18
N VAL A 76 -1.66 -26.11 -3.10
CA VAL A 76 -1.48 -26.35 -4.53
C VAL A 76 -0.14 -27.02 -4.81
N ASP A 77 0.95 -26.51 -4.24
CA ASP A 77 2.29 -27.06 -4.44
C ASP A 77 2.41 -28.50 -3.95
N SER A 78 1.83 -28.81 -2.78
CA SER A 78 1.77 -30.19 -2.26
C SER A 78 0.94 -31.11 -3.15
N PHE A 79 -0.15 -30.61 -3.73
CA PHE A 79 -0.98 -31.37 -4.66
C PHE A 79 -0.24 -31.63 -5.99
N GLU A 80 0.43 -30.63 -6.53
CA GLU A 80 1.24 -30.77 -7.74
C GLU A 80 2.47 -31.66 -7.54
N ALA A 81 3.06 -31.67 -6.34
CA ALA A 81 4.14 -32.59 -5.98
C ALA A 81 3.68 -34.05 -6.00
N ARG A 82 2.45 -34.33 -5.57
CA ARG A 82 1.86 -35.69 -5.63
C ARG A 82 1.46 -36.10 -7.04
N TYR A 83 1.08 -35.14 -7.88
CA TYR A 83 0.62 -35.39 -9.26
C TYR A 83 1.43 -34.60 -10.30
N PRO A 84 2.69 -34.99 -10.59
CA PRO A 84 3.55 -34.24 -11.52
C PRO A 84 2.97 -34.07 -12.93
N ARG A 85 2.12 -35.02 -13.38
CA ARG A 85 1.43 -34.95 -14.68
C ARG A 85 0.45 -33.78 -14.80
N LEU A 86 0.00 -33.22 -13.66
CA LEU A 86 -0.89 -32.06 -13.60
C LEU A 86 -0.11 -30.74 -13.49
N LYS A 87 1.21 -30.78 -13.37
CA LYS A 87 2.07 -29.61 -13.30
C LYS A 87 2.47 -29.19 -14.72
N PHE A 88 2.06 -27.98 -15.09
CA PHE A 88 2.43 -27.39 -16.38
C PHE A 88 3.24 -26.13 -16.15
N LEU A 89 4.53 -26.21 -16.46
CA LEU A 89 5.45 -25.09 -16.46
C LEU A 89 5.89 -24.84 -17.90
N PHE A 90 5.69 -23.61 -18.38
CA PHE A 90 6.18 -23.18 -19.68
C PHE A 90 6.96 -21.88 -19.51
N LYS A 91 8.04 -21.77 -20.29
CA LYS A 91 8.74 -20.51 -20.46
C LYS A 91 8.05 -19.72 -21.56
N ASP A 92 8.02 -18.40 -21.41
CA ASP A 92 7.44 -17.53 -22.44
C ASP A 92 8.17 -17.78 -23.78
N PRO A 93 7.42 -18.13 -24.85
CA PRO A 93 8.01 -18.53 -26.12
C PRO A 93 8.68 -17.37 -26.86
N HIS A 94 8.27 -16.13 -26.59
CA HIS A 94 8.88 -14.91 -27.15
C HIS A 94 8.70 -13.72 -26.20
N PRO A 95 9.48 -12.63 -26.35
CA PRO A 95 9.29 -11.40 -25.58
C PRO A 95 7.86 -10.86 -25.74
N ASN A 96 7.28 -10.31 -24.67
CA ASN A 96 5.90 -9.82 -24.60
C ASN A 96 4.81 -10.84 -24.98
N PHE A 97 5.06 -12.14 -24.78
CA PHE A 97 4.03 -13.16 -24.98
C PHE A 97 2.87 -12.99 -23.99
N ASP A 98 1.65 -12.93 -24.50
CA ASP A 98 0.47 -12.92 -23.65
C ASP A 98 0.21 -14.31 -23.06
N ARG A 99 0.58 -14.49 -21.80
CA ARG A 99 0.39 -15.73 -21.04
C ARG A 99 -1.09 -16.10 -20.90
N ARG A 100 -2.03 -15.16 -21.08
CA ARG A 100 -3.48 -15.43 -21.02
C ARG A 100 -3.99 -16.29 -22.18
N ARG A 101 -3.22 -16.37 -23.27
CA ARG A 101 -3.52 -17.26 -24.40
C ARG A 101 -3.37 -18.73 -24.02
N VAL A 102 -2.53 -19.03 -23.04
CA VAL A 102 -2.30 -20.38 -22.51
C VAL A 102 -3.24 -20.61 -21.33
N LYS A 103 -4.27 -21.46 -21.50
CA LYS A 103 -5.20 -21.80 -20.41
C LYS A 103 -4.71 -22.92 -19.50
N GLY A 104 -3.67 -23.66 -19.90
CA GLY A 104 -3.11 -24.78 -19.15
C GLY A 104 -3.71 -26.13 -19.52
N ILE A 105 -3.57 -27.10 -18.61
CA ILE A 105 -3.94 -28.51 -18.83
C ILE A 105 -5.46 -28.68 -18.82
N VAL A 106 -5.99 -29.45 -19.78
CA VAL A 106 -7.43 -29.76 -19.92
C VAL A 106 -8.03 -30.32 -18.63
N ALA A 107 -7.32 -31.22 -17.93
CA ALA A 107 -7.73 -31.77 -16.63
C ALA A 107 -8.14 -30.71 -15.59
N LYS A 108 -7.49 -29.54 -15.59
CA LYS A 108 -7.76 -28.44 -14.64
C LYS A 108 -8.93 -27.55 -15.10
N LEU A 109 -9.37 -27.68 -16.34
CA LEU A 109 -10.37 -26.81 -16.97
C LEU A 109 -11.77 -27.43 -17.04
N VAL A 110 -11.89 -28.74 -16.78
CA VAL A 110 -13.16 -29.47 -16.83
C VAL A 110 -13.60 -29.83 -15.41
N ARG A 111 -14.90 -29.67 -15.13
CA ARG A 111 -15.53 -30.15 -13.89
C ARG A 111 -16.44 -31.31 -14.21
N VAL A 112 -16.23 -32.45 -13.55
CA VAL A 112 -17.09 -33.63 -13.69
C VAL A 112 -18.38 -33.38 -12.90
N LYS A 113 -19.54 -33.47 -13.57
CA LYS A 113 -20.86 -33.25 -12.94
C LYS A 113 -21.20 -34.36 -11.94
N ASP A 114 -20.98 -35.62 -12.35
CA ASP A 114 -21.28 -36.81 -11.55
C ASP A 114 -20.03 -37.66 -11.40
N MET A 115 -19.51 -37.75 -10.17
CA MET A 115 -18.26 -38.48 -9.88
C MET A 115 -18.34 -39.98 -10.21
N LYS A 116 -19.55 -40.54 -10.34
CA LYS A 116 -19.77 -41.93 -10.76
C LYS A 116 -19.23 -42.22 -12.17
N PHE A 117 -19.15 -41.20 -13.04
CA PHE A 117 -18.63 -41.33 -14.39
C PHE A 117 -17.17 -40.87 -14.52
N ALA A 118 -16.52 -40.46 -13.43
CA ALA A 118 -15.15 -39.92 -13.49
C ALA A 118 -14.17 -40.93 -14.11
N THR A 119 -14.22 -42.20 -13.70
CA THR A 119 -13.35 -43.26 -14.26
C THR A 119 -13.66 -43.53 -15.73
N ALA A 120 -14.93 -43.51 -16.15
CA ALA A 120 -15.29 -43.69 -17.55
C ALA A 120 -14.79 -42.53 -18.42
N LEU A 121 -14.90 -41.28 -17.92
CA LEU A 121 -14.36 -40.09 -18.57
C LEU A 121 -12.84 -40.12 -18.65
N GLU A 122 -12.16 -40.59 -17.60
CA GLU A 122 -10.72 -40.78 -17.59
C GLU A 122 -10.28 -41.79 -18.64
N VAL A 123 -10.93 -42.96 -18.72
CA VAL A 123 -10.58 -44.02 -19.68
C VAL A 123 -10.86 -43.58 -21.12
N THR A 124 -12.00 -42.93 -21.37
CA THR A 124 -12.36 -42.45 -22.71
C THR A 124 -11.42 -41.36 -23.22
N ALA A 125 -10.96 -40.49 -22.33
CA ALA A 125 -10.05 -39.43 -22.72
C ALA A 125 -8.57 -39.89 -22.68
N GLY A 126 -8.22 -40.91 -21.90
CA GLY A 126 -6.89 -41.52 -21.89
C GLY A 126 -5.75 -40.55 -21.57
N ALA A 127 -4.58 -40.74 -22.18
CA ALA A 127 -3.39 -39.90 -21.94
C ALA A 127 -3.54 -38.45 -22.45
N SER A 128 -4.59 -38.14 -23.21
CA SER A 128 -4.82 -36.80 -23.78
C SER A 128 -5.16 -35.74 -22.71
N VAL A 129 -5.80 -36.13 -21.60
CA VAL A 129 -6.31 -35.19 -20.57
C VAL A 129 -5.19 -34.42 -19.86
N SER A 130 -4.02 -35.05 -19.74
CA SER A 130 -2.83 -34.46 -19.10
C SER A 130 -1.95 -33.67 -20.09
N SER A 131 -2.13 -33.85 -21.40
CA SER A 131 -1.10 -33.49 -22.39
C SER A 131 -1.41 -32.22 -23.17
N PHE A 132 -2.68 -31.82 -23.29
CA PHE A 132 -3.07 -30.70 -24.15
C PHE A 132 -3.16 -29.38 -23.39
N VAL A 133 -2.54 -28.36 -23.98
CA VAL A 133 -2.59 -26.95 -23.56
C VAL A 133 -3.50 -26.22 -24.52
N ILE A 134 -4.56 -25.59 -24.00
CA ILE A 134 -5.46 -24.81 -24.86
C ILE A 134 -4.82 -23.43 -25.10
N LEU A 135 -4.45 -23.19 -26.37
CA LEU A 135 -4.07 -21.88 -26.88
C LEU A 135 -5.32 -21.22 -27.48
N VAL A 136 -5.79 -20.13 -26.87
CA VAL A 136 -6.87 -19.32 -27.44
C VAL A 136 -6.27 -18.39 -28.49
N LYS A 137 -6.82 -18.47 -29.71
CA LYS A 137 -6.32 -17.76 -30.90
C LYS A 137 -6.55 -16.27 -30.78
#